data_AF-A0A0F8XXN5-F1
#
_entry.id   AF-A0A0F8XXN5-F1
#
_cell.length_a   1.000
_cell.length_b   1.000
_cell.length_c   1.000
_cell.angle_alpha   90.00
_cell.angle_beta   90.00
_cell.angle_gamma   90.00
#
_symmetry.space_group_name_H-M   'P 1'
#
loop_
_entity.id
_entity.type
_entity.pdbx_description
1 polymer ?
#
loop_
_entity_poly.entity_id
_entity_poly.type
_entity_poly.pdbx_seq_one_letter_code
_entity_poly.pdbx_strand_id
1 'polypeptide(L)' 'MAERTKPSDEASSQQVQVTFQPTARSIRVHPGTSVLEAAGRCGLVIDTPCGGEGTCG' A
#
# COMPACT_ATOMS: atom_id res chain seq x y z
N MET A 1 21.70 8.43 -8.84
CA MET A 1 21.01 8.39 -7.53
C MET A 1 19.82 7.47 -7.72
N ALA A 2 19.73 6.42 -6.90
CA ALA A 2 19.14 5.13 -7.25
C ALA A 2 17.70 5.19 -7.79
N GLU A 3 17.54 4.78 -9.04
CA GLU A 3 16.27 4.38 -9.64
C GLU A 3 15.69 3.20 -8.86
N ARG A 4 14.78 3.48 -7.91
CA ARG A 4 13.89 2.45 -7.37
C ARG A 4 12.81 2.18 -8.41
N THR A 5 13.19 1.39 -9.41
CA THR A 5 12.34 0.44 -10.12
C THR A 5 11.15 0.00 -9.21
N LYS A 6 9.90 -0.11 -9.68
CA LYS A 6 9.54 -1.07 -10.73
C LYS A 6 8.20 -0.77 -11.43
N PRO A 7 8.10 -1.22 -12.70
CA PRO A 7 6.92 -1.14 -13.57
C PRO A 7 5.82 -2.09 -13.06
N SER A 8 4.60 -1.61 -12.84
CA SER A 8 3.52 -2.49 -12.34
C SER A 8 2.10 -2.10 -12.74
N ASP A 9 1.82 -0.85 -13.15
CA ASP A 9 0.46 -0.47 -13.56
C ASP A 9 0.02 -1.14 -14.89
N GLU A 10 0.88 -1.91 -15.56
CA GLU A 10 0.63 -2.48 -16.89
C GLU A 10 0.35 -4.00 -16.94
N ALA A 11 0.45 -4.76 -15.84
CA ALA A 11 0.28 -6.22 -15.92
C ALA A 11 -0.86 -6.75 -15.06
N SER A 12 -2.02 -6.88 -15.73
CA SER A 12 -3.16 -7.73 -15.40
C SER A 12 -4.22 -7.09 -14.50
N SER A 13 -5.42 -7.04 -15.05
CA SER A 13 -6.69 -6.48 -14.59
C SER A 13 -7.25 -7.04 -13.26
N GLN A 14 -6.41 -7.52 -12.35
CA GLN A 14 -6.80 -8.16 -11.10
C GLN A 14 -6.53 -7.24 -9.92
N GLN A 15 -7.45 -6.32 -9.66
CA GLN A 15 -7.40 -5.51 -8.44
C GLN A 15 -7.81 -6.36 -7.23
N VAL A 16 -7.09 -6.23 -6.11
CA VAL A 16 -7.39 -6.89 -4.84
C VAL A 16 -8.06 -5.90 -3.91
N GLN A 17 -9.15 -6.32 -3.26
CA GLN A 17 -9.83 -5.52 -2.24
C GLN A 17 -9.16 -5.72 -0.88
N VAL A 18 -8.74 -4.62 -0.26
CA VAL A 18 -8.18 -4.57 1.09
C VAL A 18 -9.14 -3.80 1.98
N THR A 19 -9.49 -4.37 3.13
CA THR A 19 -10.37 -3.72 4.12
C THR A 19 -9.58 -3.43 5.38
N PHE A 20 -9.54 -2.17 5.77
CA PHE A 20 -8.90 -1.68 6.98
C PHE A 20 -9.91 -1.61 8.13
N GLN A 21 -9.59 -2.30 9.23
CA GLN A 21 -10.37 -2.30 10.46
C GLN A 21 -9.62 -1.51 11.55
N PRO A 22 -10.32 -0.84 12.50
CA PRO A 22 -11.77 -0.88 12.74
C PRO A 22 -12.59 0.11 11.89
N THR A 23 -11.95 0.95 11.07
CA THR A 23 -12.65 1.98 10.28
C THR A 23 -13.56 1.43 9.18
N ALA A 24 -13.54 0.11 8.94
CA ALA A 24 -14.33 -0.58 7.92
C ALA A 24 -14.19 0.04 6.52
N ARG A 25 -13.04 0.66 6.24
CA ARG A 25 -12.77 1.27 4.94
C ARG A 25 -12.15 0.24 4.01
N SER A 26 -12.68 0.12 2.80
CA SER A 26 -12.17 -0.79 1.79
C SER A 26 -11.64 -0.02 0.58
N ILE A 27 -10.54 -0.49 0.02
CA ILE A 27 -9.94 0.05 -1.20
C ILE A 27 -9.52 -1.10 -2.13
N ARG A 28 -9.53 -0.84 -3.43
CA ARG A 28 -9.00 -1.76 -4.44
C ARG A 28 -7.63 -1.28 -4.89
N VAL A 29 -6.65 -2.18 -4.84
CA VAL A 29 -5.27 -1.88 -5.22
C VAL A 29 -4.73 -2.97 -6.14
N HIS A 30 -3.70 -2.64 -6.92
CA HIS A 30 -3.03 -3.63 -7.75
C HIS A 30 -2.17 -4.56 -6.88
N PRO A 31 -2.02 -5.84 -7.27
CA PRO A 31 -1.08 -6.75 -6.64
C PRO A 31 0.32 -6.13 -6.63
N GLY A 32 1.02 -6.24 -5.50
CA GLY A 32 2.32 -5.59 -5.30
C GLY A 32 2.25 -4.19 -4.69
N THR A 33 1.05 -3.59 -4.56
CA THR A 33 0.87 -2.39 -3.74
C THR A 33 1.13 -2.73 -2.27
N SER A 34 1.96 -1.94 -1.58
CA SER A 34 2.21 -2.16 -0.15
C SER A 34 0.96 -1.82 0.69
N VAL A 35 0.78 -2.48 1.83
CA VAL A 35 -0.35 -2.19 2.74
C VAL A 35 -0.28 -0.76 3.27
N LEU A 36 0.94 -0.25 3.53
CA LEU A 36 1.15 1.14 3.96
C LEU A 36 0.68 2.14 2.91
N GLU A 37 1.02 1.90 1.65
CA GLU A 37 0.56 2.75 0.54
C GLU A 37 -0.96 2.64 0.35
N ALA A 38 -1.52 1.43 0.42
CA ALA A 38 -2.96 1.23 0.36
C ALA A 38 -3.70 1.96 1.49
N ALA A 39 -3.14 1.99 2.70
CA ALA A 39 -3.69 2.73 3.84
C ALA A 39 -3.65 4.25 3.57
N GLY A 40 -2.53 4.77 3.08
CA GLY A 40 -2.41 6.19 2.70
C GLY A 40 -3.42 6.59 1.61
N ARG A 41 -3.59 5.76 0.57
CA ARG A 41 -4.62 5.95 -0.48
C ARG A 41 -6.05 5.90 0.08
N CYS A 42 -6.28 5.14 1.15
CA CYS A 42 -7.55 5.05 1.86
C CYS A 42 -7.81 6.25 2.81
N GLY A 43 -6.84 7.17 2.94
CA GLY A 43 -6.90 8.28 3.89
C GLY A 43 -6.69 7.83 5.34
N LEU A 44 -5.98 6.73 5.54
CA LEU A 44 -5.54 6.26 6.85
C LEU A 44 -4.09 6.70 7.07
N VAL A 45 -3.89 7.43 8.15
CA VAL A 45 -2.55 7.80 8.61
C VAL A 45 -2.09 6.71 9.57
N ILE A 46 -1.08 5.94 9.16
CA ILE A 46 -0.39 4.98 10.01
C ILE A 46 0.94 5.60 10.40
N ASP A 47 1.24 5.63 11.70
CA ASP A 47 2.55 6.06 12.15
C ASP A 47 3.61 5.06 11.68
N THR A 48 4.45 5.50 10.76
CA THR A 48 5.54 4.71 10.22
C THR A 48 6.86 5.43 10.38
N PRO A 49 7.48 5.37 11.58
CA PRO A 49 8.74 6.06 11.83
C PRO A 49 9.88 5.52 10.94
N CYS A 50 9.87 4.21 10.65
CA CYS A 50 10.80 3.61 9.68
C CYS A 50 10.37 3.75 8.22
N GLY A 51 9.31 4.50 7.91
CA GLY A 51 8.84 4.70 6.53
C GLY A 51 8.40 3.43 5.79
N GLY A 52 8.16 2.33 6.50
CA GLY A 52 7.80 1.04 5.90
C GLY A 52 8.99 0.16 5.51
N GLU A 53 10.20 0.42 6.00
CA GLU A 53 11.38 -0.43 5.78
C GLU A 53 11.41 -1.70 6.66
N GLY A 54 10.47 -1.84 7.59
CA GLY A 54 10.39 -3.02 8.48
C GLY A 54 11.44 -3.03 9.59
N THR A 55 11.94 -1.85 9.98
CA THR A 55 12.94 -1.68 11.05
C THR A 55 12.34 -1.10 12.34
N CYS A 56 11.03 -0.82 12.34
CA CYS A 56 10.27 -0.32 13.48
C CYS A 56 9.14 -1.30 13.85
N GLY A 57 8.75 -1.31 15.13
CA GLY A 57 7.69 -2.14 15.71
C GLY A 57 7.23 -1.60 17.06
#